data_AF-A0AAE1ZAU7-F1
#
_entry.id   AF-A0AAE1ZAU7-F1
#
_cell.length_a   1.000
_cell.length_b   1.000
_cell.length_c   1.000
_cell.angle_alpha   90.00
_cell.angle_beta   90.00
_cell.angle_gamma   90.00
#
_symmetry.space_group_name_H-M   'P 1'
#
loop_
_entity.id
_entity.type
_entity.pdbx_description
1 polymer ?
#
loop_
_entity_poly.entity_id
_entity_poly.type
_entity_poly.pdbx_seq_one_letter_code
_entity_poly.pdbx_strand_id
1 'polypeptide(L)'
;MTTIESLTQEQWDDLFHNFESLRESNNIAWCDIKKALEIVGVSVAGHEIRDLIGQPRNWLNLTEFNDLYMRAKDMKDTTKAIRKALLLKHSEDVKSFTVGKNDTDTRHSVSKAEERGFTLWINKRLGHDTELQNEILPIDPSIDGQLYQRCKNGILLCKLVNVASPDTIDERSINRGAALKNVFNVHENLTLAVNSAASIGCCVVNTGPEDIMQGKRHIVLGLIWQLIRRGLVDTITLNKHGELLALLHDGENAEDLAAMKPEELLMRWVNYHLHRAGCDRRITNFNSDLADSVVYAHLMEQIVLRYNTW
;
A
#
# COMPACT_ATOMS: atom_id res chain seq x y z
N MET A 1 19.92 -23.95 4.53
CA MET A 1 20.50 -23.50 3.25
C MET A 1 19.56 -23.97 2.17
N THR A 2 18.76 -23.05 1.63
CA THR A 2 17.79 -23.30 0.56
C THR A 2 18.56 -23.71 -0.69
N THR A 3 18.45 -24.98 -1.08
CA THR A 3 18.88 -25.48 -2.39
C THR A 3 18.03 -24.77 -3.43
N ILE A 4 18.62 -23.77 -4.09
CA ILE A 4 17.99 -23.18 -5.28
C ILE A 4 18.05 -24.30 -6.34
N GLU A 5 16.89 -24.81 -6.71
CA GLU A 5 16.76 -25.91 -7.68
C GLU A 5 17.03 -25.38 -9.10
N SER A 6 18.01 -25.98 -9.77
CA SER A 6 18.26 -25.82 -11.21
C SER A 6 17.02 -26.20 -12.04
N LEU A 7 16.99 -25.82 -13.31
CA LEU A 7 15.94 -26.26 -14.24
C LEU A 7 15.75 -27.78 -14.20
N THR A 8 14.50 -28.24 -14.11
CA THR A 8 14.16 -29.68 -14.13
C THR A 8 14.30 -30.25 -15.54
N GLN A 9 14.34 -31.58 -15.66
CA GLN A 9 14.39 -32.24 -16.97
C GLN A 9 13.16 -31.88 -17.83
N GLU A 10 11.97 -31.83 -17.23
CA GLU A 10 10.74 -31.43 -17.93
C GLU A 10 10.82 -29.99 -18.46
N GLN A 11 11.36 -29.05 -17.66
CA GLN A 11 11.54 -27.66 -18.10
C GLN A 11 12.55 -27.55 -19.25
N TRP A 12 13.59 -28.38 -19.25
CA TRP A 12 14.50 -28.48 -20.39
C TRP A 12 13.80 -29.04 -21.62
N ASP A 13 13.03 -30.12 -21.47
CA ASP A 13 12.30 -30.75 -22.57
C ASP A 13 11.30 -29.77 -23.22
N ASP A 14 10.62 -28.96 -22.42
CA ASP A 14 9.74 -27.88 -22.90
C ASP A 14 10.50 -26.82 -23.70
N LEU A 15 11.70 -26.42 -23.26
CA LEU A 15 12.55 -25.50 -24.01
C LEU A 15 13.02 -26.12 -25.33
N PHE A 16 13.45 -27.38 -25.32
CA PHE A 16 13.86 -28.10 -26.53
C PHE A 16 12.71 -28.29 -27.52
N HIS A 17 11.46 -28.40 -27.05
CA HIS A 17 10.28 -28.44 -27.91
C HIS A 17 10.03 -27.08 -28.58
N ASN A 18 10.18 -25.98 -27.83
CA ASN A 18 9.79 -24.64 -28.27
C ASN A 18 10.85 -23.86 -29.07
N PHE A 19 12.15 -24.22 -28.97
CA PHE A 19 13.24 -23.49 -29.63
C PHE A 19 14.09 -24.37 -30.53
N GLU A 20 14.04 -24.13 -31.84
CA GLU A 20 14.83 -24.85 -32.84
C GLU A 20 16.33 -24.60 -32.70
N SER A 21 16.73 -23.36 -32.39
CA SER A 21 18.13 -23.00 -32.15
C SER A 21 18.76 -23.81 -31.01
N LEU A 22 17.96 -24.18 -30.01
CA LEU A 22 18.41 -24.98 -28.87
C LEU A 22 18.71 -26.41 -29.28
N ARG A 23 17.88 -26.99 -30.17
CA ARG A 23 18.06 -28.35 -30.71
C ARG A 23 19.29 -28.46 -31.62
N GLU A 24 19.54 -27.44 -32.43
CA GLU A 24 20.60 -27.48 -33.44
C GLU A 24 21.96 -27.03 -32.91
N SER A 25 21.99 -26.07 -31.99
CA SER A 25 23.23 -25.39 -31.58
C SER A 25 23.48 -25.38 -30.07
N ASN A 26 22.60 -25.96 -29.26
CA ASN A 26 22.62 -25.85 -27.80
C ASN A 26 22.66 -24.40 -27.28
N ASN A 27 22.08 -23.47 -28.06
CA ASN A 27 22.01 -22.06 -27.70
C ASN A 27 20.61 -21.49 -27.88
N ILE A 28 20.26 -20.54 -27.01
CA ILE A 28 19.02 -19.77 -27.08
C ILE A 28 19.34 -18.42 -27.71
N ALA A 29 18.57 -18.04 -28.73
CA ALA A 29 18.70 -16.72 -29.35
C ALA A 29 18.34 -15.63 -28.35
N TRP A 30 19.04 -14.49 -28.43
CA TRP A 30 18.82 -13.40 -27.49
C TRP A 30 17.39 -12.85 -27.47
N CYS A 31 16.73 -12.79 -28.64
CA CYS A 31 15.34 -12.37 -28.75
C CYS A 31 14.35 -13.32 -28.06
N ASP A 32 14.75 -14.56 -27.84
CA ASP A 32 13.90 -15.62 -27.30
C ASP A 32 14.04 -15.81 -25.79
N ILE A 33 15.04 -15.18 -25.16
CA ILE A 33 15.32 -15.31 -23.71
C ILE A 33 14.09 -15.02 -22.85
N LYS A 34 13.33 -13.96 -23.17
CA LYS A 34 12.11 -13.61 -22.43
C LYS A 34 11.09 -14.74 -22.49
N LYS A 35 10.83 -15.24 -23.69
CA LYS A 35 9.86 -16.31 -23.93
C LYS A 35 10.31 -17.62 -23.28
N ALA A 36 11.61 -17.90 -23.31
CA ALA A 36 12.20 -19.06 -22.66
C ALA A 36 12.02 -19.00 -21.13
N LEU A 37 12.24 -17.84 -20.50
CA LEU A 37 11.98 -17.65 -19.06
C LEU A 37 10.49 -17.82 -18.72
N GLU A 38 9.59 -17.33 -19.58
CA GLU A 38 8.14 -17.51 -19.40
C GLU A 38 7.71 -18.98 -19.48
N ILE A 39 8.27 -19.77 -20.41
CA ILE A 39 8.00 -21.22 -20.54
C ILE A 39 8.39 -21.98 -19.27
N VAL A 40 9.53 -21.63 -18.67
CA VAL A 40 9.99 -22.28 -17.43
C VAL A 40 9.37 -21.68 -16.16
N GLY A 41 8.35 -20.83 -16.30
CA GLY A 41 7.52 -20.33 -15.21
C GLY A 41 8.00 -19.04 -14.54
N VAL A 42 8.94 -18.30 -15.16
CA VAL A 42 9.45 -17.03 -14.64
C VAL A 42 9.06 -15.89 -15.59
N SER A 43 7.97 -15.19 -15.26
CA SER A 43 7.54 -14.02 -16.03
C SER A 43 8.31 -12.77 -15.60
N VAL A 44 9.05 -12.17 -16.53
CA VAL A 44 9.92 -11.02 -16.28
C VAL A 44 9.52 -9.86 -17.21
N ALA A 45 9.41 -8.65 -16.66
CA ALA A 45 9.10 -7.46 -17.44
C ALA A 45 10.30 -7.07 -18.33
N GLY A 46 10.04 -6.38 -19.45
CA GLY A 46 11.10 -6.07 -20.42
C GLY A 46 12.27 -5.24 -19.88
N HIS A 47 12.00 -4.36 -18.90
CA HIS A 47 13.06 -3.59 -18.22
C HIS A 47 13.87 -4.45 -17.25
N GLU A 48 13.22 -5.31 -16.45
CA GLU A 48 13.86 -6.25 -15.52
C GLU A 48 14.81 -7.21 -16.26
N ILE A 49 14.43 -7.65 -17.48
CA ILE A 49 15.28 -8.50 -18.32
C ILE A 49 16.58 -7.79 -18.67
N ARG A 50 16.51 -6.53 -19.12
CA ARG A 50 17.68 -5.75 -19.52
C ARG A 50 18.69 -5.60 -18.38
N ASP A 51 18.21 -5.45 -17.15
CA ASP A 51 19.05 -5.34 -15.96
C ASP A 51 19.68 -6.69 -15.58
N LEU A 52 19.00 -7.82 -15.85
CA LEU A 52 19.51 -9.16 -15.57
C LEU A 52 20.55 -9.67 -16.58
N ILE A 53 20.40 -9.34 -17.87
CA ILE A 53 21.26 -9.88 -18.96
C ILE A 53 22.30 -8.88 -19.48
N GLY A 54 22.16 -7.59 -19.16
CA GLY A 54 23.09 -6.55 -19.58
C GLY A 54 23.02 -6.25 -21.08
N GLN A 55 24.18 -6.13 -21.74
CA GLN A 55 24.27 -5.74 -23.15
C GLN A 55 23.76 -6.84 -24.10
N PRO A 56 23.12 -6.47 -25.22
CA PRO A 56 22.63 -7.41 -26.22
C PRO A 56 23.74 -8.32 -26.75
N ARG A 57 23.53 -9.64 -26.66
CA ARG A 57 24.36 -10.67 -27.31
C ARG A 57 23.57 -11.34 -28.44
N ASN A 58 24.22 -12.22 -29.19
CA ASN A 58 23.54 -13.01 -30.22
C ASN A 58 22.90 -14.27 -29.63
N TRP A 59 23.59 -14.93 -28.69
CA TRP A 59 23.25 -16.27 -28.18
C TRP A 59 23.57 -16.39 -26.69
N LEU A 60 22.81 -17.21 -25.98
CA LEU A 60 23.11 -17.71 -24.63
C LEU A 60 23.23 -19.23 -24.67
N ASN A 61 24.27 -19.77 -24.04
CA ASN A 61 24.40 -21.23 -23.89
C ASN A 61 23.53 -21.76 -22.73
N LEU A 62 23.40 -23.09 -22.63
CA LEU A 62 22.57 -23.77 -21.62
C LEU A 62 22.94 -23.38 -20.18
N THR A 63 24.24 -23.31 -19.87
CA THR A 63 24.73 -22.95 -18.53
C THR A 63 24.40 -21.51 -18.19
N GLU A 64 24.67 -20.58 -19.12
CA GLU A 64 24.36 -19.16 -18.97
C GLU A 64 22.86 -18.92 -18.81
N PHE A 65 22.02 -19.67 -19.53
CA PHE A 65 20.57 -19.59 -19.41
C PHE A 65 20.08 -20.15 -18.06
N ASN A 66 20.64 -21.27 -17.59
CA ASN A 66 20.32 -21.79 -16.27
C ASN A 66 20.68 -20.78 -15.17
N ASP A 67 21.86 -20.16 -15.24
CA ASP A 67 22.28 -19.13 -14.29
C ASP A 67 21.38 -17.89 -14.34
N LEU A 68 20.91 -17.51 -15.53
CA LEU A 68 19.93 -16.46 -15.71
C LEU A 68 18.57 -16.81 -15.09
N TYR A 69 18.06 -18.02 -15.32
CA TYR A 69 16.83 -18.51 -14.70
C TYR A 69 16.92 -18.47 -13.18
N MET A 70 18.04 -18.93 -12.62
CA MET A 70 18.27 -18.95 -11.17
C MET A 70 18.25 -17.55 -10.57
N ARG A 71 18.93 -16.58 -11.20
CA ARG A 71 18.89 -15.17 -10.78
C ARG A 71 17.49 -14.56 -10.91
N ALA A 72 16.78 -14.85 -12.00
CA ALA A 72 15.43 -14.35 -12.22
C ALA A 72 14.43 -14.93 -11.21
N LYS A 73 14.56 -16.23 -10.87
CA LYS A 73 13.74 -16.92 -9.87
C LYS A 73 14.01 -16.38 -8.47
N ASP A 74 15.28 -16.25 -8.07
CA ASP A 74 15.67 -15.68 -6.77
C ASP A 74 15.17 -14.24 -6.59
N MET A 75 15.25 -13.41 -7.64
CA MET A 75 14.70 -12.06 -7.63
C MET A 75 13.18 -12.04 -7.42
N LYS A 76 12.43 -12.94 -8.07
CA LYS A 76 10.96 -13.04 -7.91
C LYS A 76 10.59 -13.58 -6.54
N ASP A 77 11.30 -14.59 -6.04
CA ASP A 77 11.08 -15.16 -4.70
C ASP A 77 11.43 -14.15 -3.60
N THR A 78 12.52 -13.40 -3.75
CA THR A 78 12.90 -12.31 -2.85
C THR A 78 11.85 -11.22 -2.85
N THR A 79 11.36 -10.78 -4.02
CA THR A 79 10.29 -9.79 -4.13
C THR A 79 8.99 -10.28 -3.47
N LYS A 80 8.65 -11.56 -3.66
CA LYS A 80 7.49 -12.19 -3.03
C LYS A 80 7.64 -12.29 -1.52
N ALA A 81 8.84 -12.63 -1.02
CA ALA A 81 9.15 -12.70 0.40
C ALA A 81 9.10 -11.31 1.04
N ILE A 82 9.65 -10.28 0.40
CA ILE A 82 9.58 -8.88 0.86
C ILE A 82 8.13 -8.42 0.91
N ARG A 83 7.33 -8.64 -0.15
CA ARG A 83 5.89 -8.33 -0.13
C ARG A 83 5.17 -9.05 1.00
N LYS A 84 5.44 -10.34 1.21
CA LYS A 84 4.85 -11.12 2.30
C LYS A 84 5.25 -10.57 3.66
N ALA A 85 6.52 -10.20 3.87
CA ALA A 85 7.00 -9.61 5.11
C ALA A 85 6.39 -8.23 5.37
N LEU A 86 6.24 -7.39 4.34
CA LEU A 86 5.56 -6.09 4.44
C LEU A 86 4.08 -6.26 4.79
N LEU A 87 3.38 -7.21 4.14
CA LEU A 87 1.98 -7.51 4.45
C LEU A 87 1.81 -8.03 5.88
N LEU A 88 2.72 -8.88 6.36
CA LEU A 88 2.71 -9.37 7.73
C LEU A 88 2.95 -8.25 8.75
N LYS A 89 3.92 -7.37 8.50
CA LYS A 89 4.16 -6.19 9.33
C LYS A 89 2.94 -5.24 9.35
N HIS A 90 2.34 -4.97 8.20
CA HIS A 90 1.10 -4.20 8.15
C HIS A 90 -0.04 -4.88 8.91
N SER A 91 -0.12 -6.21 8.88
CA SER A 91 -1.10 -6.95 9.68
C SER A 91 -0.87 -6.78 11.19
N GLU A 92 0.39 -6.76 11.64
CA GLU A 92 0.75 -6.50 13.04
C GLU A 92 0.40 -5.07 13.47
N ASP A 93 0.68 -4.08 12.62
CA ASP A 93 0.30 -2.68 12.88
C ASP A 93 -1.22 -2.53 12.97
N VAL A 94 -1.98 -3.16 12.06
CA VAL A 94 -3.45 -3.20 12.10
C VAL A 94 -3.97 -3.92 13.34
N LYS A 95 -3.32 -5.00 13.79
CA LYS A 95 -3.67 -5.68 15.05
C LYS A 95 -3.40 -4.80 16.26
N SER A 96 -2.29 -4.06 16.28
CA SER A 96 -1.99 -3.10 17.35
C SER A 96 -3.02 -1.99 17.44
N PHE A 97 -3.58 -1.59 16.29
CA PHE A 97 -4.63 -0.58 16.19
C PHE A 97 -6.00 -1.11 16.66
N THR A 98 -6.31 -2.37 16.37
CA THR A 98 -7.61 -2.99 16.71
C THR A 98 -7.67 -3.55 18.13
N VAL A 99 -6.54 -3.77 18.80
CA VAL A 99 -6.48 -4.29 20.17
C VAL A 99 -6.10 -3.18 21.14
N GLY A 100 -7.09 -2.40 21.55
CA GLY A 100 -6.99 -1.54 22.74
C GLY A 100 -6.84 -2.39 24.01
N LYS A 101 -5.88 -2.01 24.87
CA LYS A 101 -5.49 -2.67 26.13
C LYS A 101 -6.67 -3.01 27.05
N ASN A 102 -6.64 -4.24 27.57
CA ASN A 102 -7.35 -4.76 28.74
C ASN A 102 -8.86 -4.51 28.78
N ASP A 103 -9.64 -5.33 28.07
CA ASP A 103 -10.94 -5.75 28.59
C ASP A 103 -11.27 -7.16 28.08
N THR A 104 -11.73 -8.01 29.00
CA THR A 104 -11.99 -9.44 28.79
C THR A 104 -13.29 -9.72 28.01
N ASP A 105 -13.69 -8.81 27.10
CA ASP A 105 -14.86 -8.97 26.23
C ASP A 105 -14.42 -8.91 24.75
N THR A 106 -13.89 -10.05 24.29
CA THR A 106 -13.11 -10.18 23.04
C THR A 106 -13.95 -10.24 21.76
N ARG A 107 -15.02 -9.46 21.63
CA ARG A 107 -15.76 -9.36 20.35
C ARG A 107 -16.35 -7.94 20.16
N HIS A 108 -15.77 -7.16 19.25
CA HIS A 108 -16.35 -5.97 18.60
C HIS A 108 -16.15 -4.56 19.21
N SER A 109 -15.30 -4.34 20.22
CA SER A 109 -15.01 -2.97 20.67
C SER A 109 -14.09 -2.25 19.66
N VAL A 110 -14.48 -1.03 19.29
CA VAL A 110 -13.73 -0.11 18.41
C VAL A 110 -13.60 1.22 19.15
N SER A 111 -12.52 1.96 18.92
CA SER A 111 -12.34 3.26 19.56
C SER A 111 -13.35 4.27 19.02
N LYS A 112 -14.21 4.80 19.90
CA LYS A 112 -15.16 5.87 19.54
C LYS A 112 -14.45 7.14 19.05
N ALA A 113 -13.25 7.41 19.57
CA ALA A 113 -12.45 8.55 19.15
C ALA A 113 -11.97 8.39 17.69
N GLU A 114 -11.56 7.17 17.30
CA GLU A 114 -11.15 6.86 15.93
C GLU A 114 -12.34 6.87 14.98
N GLU A 115 -13.46 6.24 15.35
CA GLU A 115 -14.70 6.28 14.55
C GLU A 115 -15.11 7.72 14.25
N ARG A 116 -15.11 8.58 15.27
CA ARG A 116 -15.39 10.01 15.13
C ARG A 116 -14.37 10.72 14.25
N GLY A 117 -13.07 10.49 14.48
CA GLY A 117 -11.99 11.11 13.72
C GLY A 117 -12.05 10.75 12.22
N PHE A 118 -12.24 9.47 11.91
CA PHE A 118 -12.35 8.99 10.54
C PHE A 118 -13.63 9.49 9.87
N THR A 119 -14.75 9.50 10.60
CA THR A 119 -16.01 10.08 10.10
C THR A 119 -15.83 11.55 9.69
N LEU A 120 -15.22 12.36 10.54
CA LEU A 120 -14.94 13.77 10.24
C LEU A 120 -14.00 13.92 9.04
N TRP A 121 -12.97 13.08 8.94
CA TRP A 121 -12.05 13.08 7.81
C TRP A 121 -12.75 12.71 6.49
N ILE A 122 -13.60 11.68 6.50
CA ILE A 122 -14.40 11.25 5.35
C ILE A 122 -15.31 12.37 4.88
N ASN A 123 -16.08 12.97 5.80
CA ASN A 123 -16.97 14.09 5.48
C ASN A 123 -16.21 15.26 4.87
N LYS A 124 -15.03 15.59 5.41
CA LYS A 124 -14.20 16.68 4.87
C LYS A 124 -13.65 16.36 3.48
N ARG A 125 -13.24 15.11 3.24
CA ARG A 125 -12.56 14.73 2.00
C ARG A 125 -13.51 14.44 0.85
N LEU A 126 -14.67 13.85 1.13
CA LEU A 126 -15.67 13.45 0.13
C LEU A 126 -16.94 14.32 0.17
N GLY A 127 -16.99 15.34 1.02
CA GLY A 127 -18.16 16.23 1.15
C GLY A 127 -18.52 17.03 -0.10
N HIS A 128 -17.64 17.06 -1.11
CA HIS A 128 -17.92 17.68 -2.42
C HIS A 128 -18.43 16.68 -3.46
N ASP A 129 -18.41 15.37 -3.17
CA ASP A 129 -18.92 14.35 -4.09
C ASP A 129 -20.44 14.38 -4.08
N THR A 130 -21.03 14.87 -5.18
CA THR A 130 -22.48 15.02 -5.36
C THR A 130 -23.22 13.68 -5.33
N GLU A 131 -22.56 12.59 -5.72
CA GLU A 131 -23.16 11.25 -5.74
C GLU A 131 -23.40 10.75 -4.31
N LEU A 132 -22.51 11.10 -3.38
CA LEU A 132 -22.58 10.66 -1.99
C LEU A 132 -23.54 11.49 -1.13
N GLN A 133 -23.86 12.74 -1.52
CA GLN A 133 -24.66 13.67 -0.69
C GLN A 133 -26.10 13.21 -0.40
N ASN A 134 -26.68 12.37 -1.26
CA ASN A 134 -28.09 12.03 -1.14
C ASN A 134 -28.35 10.89 -0.12
N GLU A 135 -27.43 9.94 -0.01
CA GLU A 135 -27.66 8.71 0.76
C GLU A 135 -26.48 8.25 1.62
N ILE A 136 -25.29 8.85 1.50
CA ILE A 136 -24.08 8.37 2.19
C ILE A 136 -23.51 9.44 3.11
N LEU A 137 -23.32 10.65 2.58
CA LEU A 137 -22.76 11.81 3.28
C LEU A 137 -23.82 12.90 3.52
N PRO A 138 -23.65 13.73 4.57
CA PRO A 138 -22.65 13.58 5.62
C PRO A 138 -22.99 12.42 6.57
N ILE A 139 -21.96 11.85 7.19
CA ILE A 139 -22.08 10.90 8.30
C ILE A 139 -22.03 11.71 9.60
N ASP A 140 -23.05 11.61 10.44
CA ASP A 140 -23.07 12.25 11.74
C ASP A 140 -22.11 11.52 12.70
N PRO A 141 -21.01 12.16 13.14
CA PRO A 141 -20.05 11.55 14.06
C PRO A 141 -20.62 11.30 15.46
N SER A 142 -21.82 11.80 15.77
CA SER A 142 -22.50 11.62 17.05
C SER A 142 -23.33 10.33 17.09
N ILE A 143 -23.64 9.73 15.93
CA ILE A 143 -24.46 8.53 15.81
C ILE A 143 -23.56 7.30 15.74
N ASP A 144 -23.51 6.55 16.85
CA ASP A 144 -22.71 5.33 16.97
C ASP A 144 -23.06 4.30 15.87
N GLY A 145 -22.05 3.93 15.11
CA GLY A 145 -22.13 2.91 14.08
C GLY A 145 -22.77 3.34 12.76
N GLN A 146 -23.13 4.62 12.59
CA GLN A 146 -23.66 5.12 11.32
C GLN A 146 -22.64 4.96 10.19
N LEU A 147 -21.35 5.20 10.47
CA LEU A 147 -20.25 4.98 9.52
C LEU A 147 -20.32 3.59 8.88
N TYR A 148 -20.50 2.55 9.69
CA TYR A 148 -20.53 1.16 9.21
C TYR A 148 -21.75 0.87 8.34
N GLN A 149 -22.92 1.46 8.64
CA GLN A 149 -24.10 1.31 7.79
C GLN A 149 -23.87 1.94 6.41
N ARG A 150 -23.20 3.10 6.35
CA ARG A 150 -22.90 3.81 5.11
C ARG A 150 -21.86 3.08 4.24
N CYS A 151 -21.07 2.18 4.81
CA CYS A 151 -20.13 1.34 4.06
C CYS A 151 -20.76 0.08 3.43
N LYS A 152 -21.96 -0.34 3.85
CA LYS A 152 -22.52 -1.65 3.50
C LYS A 152 -22.79 -1.86 2.01
N ASN A 153 -23.04 -0.80 1.25
CA ASN A 153 -23.27 -0.89 -0.20
C ASN A 153 -21.98 -0.84 -1.04
N GLY A 154 -20.81 -0.70 -0.39
CA GLY A 154 -19.49 -0.66 -1.00
C GLY A 154 -19.10 0.65 -1.70
N ILE A 155 -20.05 1.55 -2.02
CA ILE A 155 -19.77 2.79 -2.77
C ILE A 155 -18.77 3.67 -2.03
N LEU A 156 -19.02 3.91 -0.73
CA LEU A 156 -18.13 4.74 0.09
C LEU A 156 -16.70 4.18 0.12
N LEU A 157 -16.55 2.85 0.23
CA LEU A 157 -15.24 2.21 0.27
C LEU A 157 -14.52 2.30 -1.08
N CYS A 158 -15.22 2.10 -2.21
CA CYS A 158 -14.66 2.30 -3.54
C CYS A 158 -14.14 3.75 -3.72
N LYS A 159 -14.93 4.74 -3.30
CA LYS A 159 -14.52 6.15 -3.35
C LYS A 159 -13.31 6.42 -2.45
N LEU A 160 -13.24 5.80 -1.27
CA LEU A 160 -12.09 5.92 -0.38
C LEU A 160 -10.81 5.28 -0.95
N VAL A 161 -10.93 4.20 -1.73
CA VAL A 161 -9.80 3.64 -2.47
C VAL A 161 -9.24 4.67 -3.46
N ASN A 162 -10.10 5.35 -4.23
CA ASN A 162 -9.67 6.40 -5.15
C ASN A 162 -9.12 7.64 -4.42
N VAL A 163 -9.58 7.94 -3.21
CA VAL A 163 -8.97 8.97 -2.37
C VAL A 163 -7.56 8.59 -1.93
N ALA A 164 -7.34 7.32 -1.57
CA ALA A 164 -6.04 6.81 -1.14
C ALA A 164 -5.05 6.70 -2.31
N SER A 165 -5.53 6.29 -3.48
CA SER A 165 -4.76 6.14 -4.71
C SER A 165 -5.67 6.49 -5.90
N PRO A 166 -5.54 7.69 -6.49
CA PRO A 166 -6.36 8.12 -7.63
C PRO A 166 -6.35 7.12 -8.78
N ASP A 167 -7.46 7.05 -9.51
CA ASP A 167 -7.66 6.22 -10.71
C ASP A 167 -7.50 4.69 -10.51
N THR A 168 -7.55 4.21 -9.26
CA THR A 168 -7.46 2.77 -8.96
C THR A 168 -8.73 2.01 -9.37
N ILE A 169 -9.90 2.61 -9.10
CA ILE A 169 -11.20 2.06 -9.48
C ILE A 169 -11.82 2.97 -10.54
N ASP A 170 -12.13 2.39 -11.70
CA ASP A 170 -13.02 3.04 -12.66
C ASP A 170 -14.43 3.11 -12.06
N GLU A 171 -14.87 4.31 -11.70
CA GLU A 171 -16.13 4.51 -11.02
C GLU A 171 -17.34 4.01 -11.83
N ARG A 172 -17.23 3.82 -13.15
CA ARG A 172 -18.30 3.26 -13.99
C ARG A 172 -18.62 1.81 -13.63
N SER A 173 -17.67 1.10 -13.02
CA SER A 173 -17.85 -0.29 -12.56
C SER A 173 -18.63 -0.40 -11.23
N ILE A 174 -18.90 0.72 -10.56
CA ILE A 174 -19.62 0.74 -9.28
C ILE A 174 -21.13 0.67 -9.53
N ASN A 175 -21.78 -0.34 -8.97
CA ASN A 175 -23.25 -0.50 -8.99
C ASN A 175 -23.94 0.59 -8.14
N ARG A 176 -25.05 1.15 -8.65
CA ARG A 176 -25.74 2.32 -8.07
C ARG A 176 -27.27 2.23 -8.14
N GLY A 177 -27.93 3.06 -7.34
CA GLY A 177 -29.38 3.28 -7.41
C GLY A 177 -30.18 1.99 -7.28
N ALA A 178 -31.13 1.76 -8.20
CA ALA A 178 -32.00 0.59 -8.16
C ALA A 178 -31.25 -0.76 -8.21
N ALA A 179 -30.05 -0.80 -8.78
CA ALA A 179 -29.22 -2.01 -8.83
C ALA A 179 -28.82 -2.49 -7.44
N LEU A 180 -28.72 -1.59 -6.44
CA LEU A 180 -28.36 -1.94 -5.06
C LEU A 180 -29.46 -2.70 -4.32
N LYS A 181 -30.68 -2.80 -4.88
CA LYS A 181 -31.73 -3.69 -4.35
C LYS A 181 -31.33 -5.16 -4.47
N ASN A 182 -30.44 -5.48 -5.41
CA ASN A 182 -29.88 -6.81 -5.55
C ASN A 182 -28.65 -6.96 -4.65
N VAL A 183 -28.69 -7.91 -3.72
CA VAL A 183 -27.60 -8.21 -2.80
C VAL A 183 -26.32 -8.62 -3.55
N PHE A 184 -26.43 -9.26 -4.72
CA PHE A 184 -25.26 -9.61 -5.53
C PHE A 184 -24.51 -8.36 -6.03
N ASN A 185 -25.22 -7.32 -6.44
CA ASN A 185 -24.59 -6.07 -6.91
C ASN A 185 -23.89 -5.31 -5.76
N VAL A 186 -24.45 -5.40 -4.54
CA VAL A 186 -23.80 -4.89 -3.33
C VAL A 186 -22.52 -5.68 -3.03
N HIS A 187 -22.59 -7.02 -3.13
CA HIS A 187 -21.44 -7.89 -2.94
C HIS A 187 -20.34 -7.63 -3.97
N GLU A 188 -20.69 -7.39 -5.24
CA GLU A 188 -19.75 -6.98 -6.30
C GLU A 188 -19.03 -5.66 -5.95
N ASN A 189 -19.75 -4.64 -5.49
CA ASN A 189 -19.13 -3.38 -5.06
C ASN A 189 -18.13 -3.60 -3.90
N LEU A 190 -18.51 -4.41 -2.92
CA LEU A 190 -17.66 -4.70 -1.77
C LEU A 190 -16.41 -5.51 -2.18
N THR A 191 -16.59 -6.49 -3.07
CA THR A 191 -15.49 -7.27 -3.65
C THR A 191 -14.53 -6.37 -4.43
N LEU A 192 -15.07 -5.45 -5.24
CA LEU A 192 -14.28 -4.45 -5.96
C LEU A 192 -13.48 -3.58 -4.99
N ALA A 193 -14.10 -3.05 -3.93
CA ALA A 193 -13.41 -2.24 -2.93
C ALA A 193 -12.27 -3.00 -2.22
N VAL A 194 -12.53 -4.25 -1.78
CA VAL A 194 -11.54 -5.07 -1.07
C VAL A 194 -10.36 -5.44 -1.97
N ASN A 195 -10.63 -5.89 -3.20
CA ASN A 195 -9.57 -6.28 -4.14
C ASN A 195 -8.73 -5.08 -4.58
N SER A 196 -9.36 -3.92 -4.79
CA SER A 196 -8.63 -2.69 -5.13
C SER A 196 -7.86 -2.12 -3.94
N ALA A 197 -8.35 -2.27 -2.71
CA ALA A 197 -7.56 -1.94 -1.52
C ALA A 197 -6.32 -2.85 -1.42
N ALA A 198 -6.47 -4.14 -1.71
CA ALA A 198 -5.35 -5.09 -1.74
C ALA A 198 -4.30 -4.71 -2.81
N SER A 199 -4.74 -4.30 -4.00
CA SER A 199 -3.85 -3.95 -5.11
C SER A 199 -2.99 -2.71 -4.82
N ILE A 200 -3.48 -1.79 -3.99
CA ILE A 200 -2.73 -0.60 -3.55
C ILE A 200 -1.90 -0.83 -2.28
N GLY A 201 -1.90 -2.05 -1.73
CA GLY A 201 -1.02 -2.46 -0.63
C GLY A 201 -1.68 -2.60 0.74
N CYS A 202 -3.01 -2.50 0.86
CA CYS A 202 -3.69 -2.79 2.13
C CYS A 202 -3.68 -4.30 2.44
N CYS A 203 -3.52 -4.66 3.70
CA CYS A 203 -3.59 -6.04 4.17
C CYS A 203 -5.06 -6.43 4.44
N VAL A 204 -5.65 -7.20 3.52
CA VAL A 204 -7.07 -7.62 3.56
C VAL A 204 -7.29 -9.12 3.82
N VAL A 205 -6.27 -9.84 4.32
CA VAL A 205 -6.29 -11.32 4.48
C VAL A 205 -7.45 -11.83 5.36
N ASN A 206 -8.06 -10.96 6.18
CA ASN A 206 -9.25 -11.26 6.99
C ASN A 206 -10.35 -10.19 6.83
N THR A 207 -10.52 -9.67 5.63
CA THR A 207 -11.52 -8.64 5.32
C THR A 207 -12.34 -9.11 4.13
N GLY A 208 -13.44 -9.82 4.40
CA GLY A 208 -14.36 -10.29 3.38
C GLY A 208 -15.46 -9.27 3.06
N PRO A 209 -16.01 -9.26 1.83
CA PRO A 209 -17.22 -8.53 1.49
C PRO A 209 -18.37 -8.81 2.47
N GLU A 210 -18.55 -10.06 2.90
CA GLU A 210 -19.60 -10.48 3.83
C GLU A 210 -19.46 -9.82 5.20
N ASP A 211 -18.23 -9.67 5.69
CA ASP A 211 -17.94 -9.02 6.98
C ASP A 211 -18.33 -7.55 6.97
N ILE A 212 -18.05 -6.87 5.85
CA ILE A 212 -18.39 -5.46 5.64
C ILE A 212 -19.90 -5.32 5.48
N MET A 213 -20.55 -6.20 4.72
CA MET A 213 -22.00 -6.22 4.53
C MET A 213 -22.75 -6.44 5.85
N GLN A 214 -22.21 -7.28 6.73
CA GLN A 214 -22.71 -7.47 8.11
C GLN A 214 -22.42 -6.27 9.01
N GLY A 215 -21.53 -5.35 8.62
CA GLY A 215 -21.16 -4.18 9.39
C GLY A 215 -20.25 -4.49 10.56
N LYS A 216 -19.36 -5.48 10.45
CA LYS A 216 -18.38 -5.82 11.49
C LYS A 216 -17.44 -4.63 11.73
N ARG A 217 -17.71 -3.88 12.80
CA ARG A 217 -17.09 -2.57 13.10
C ARG A 217 -15.57 -2.56 12.98
N HIS A 218 -14.88 -3.50 13.63
CA HIS A 218 -13.42 -3.60 13.63
C HIS A 218 -12.82 -3.84 12.23
N ILE A 219 -13.50 -4.62 11.37
CA ILE A 219 -13.05 -4.89 9.99
C ILE A 219 -13.22 -3.64 9.14
N VAL A 220 -14.38 -3.01 9.19
CA VAL A 220 -14.67 -1.80 8.40
C VAL A 220 -13.76 -0.65 8.85
N LEU A 221 -13.62 -0.43 10.16
CA LEU A 221 -12.78 0.63 10.70
C LEU A 221 -11.29 0.39 10.38
N GLY A 222 -10.83 -0.87 10.48
CA GLY A 222 -9.46 -1.24 10.13
C GLY A 222 -9.16 -1.05 8.64
N LEU A 223 -10.11 -1.34 7.75
CA LEU A 223 -9.95 -1.06 6.31
C LEU A 223 -9.89 0.44 6.03
N ILE A 224 -10.80 1.23 6.63
CA ILE A 224 -10.80 2.70 6.49
C ILE A 224 -9.47 3.29 6.98
N TRP A 225 -8.97 2.85 8.13
CA TRP A 225 -7.67 3.28 8.66
C TRP A 225 -6.54 3.03 7.65
N GLN A 226 -6.46 1.82 7.08
CA GLN A 226 -5.44 1.50 6.09
C GLN A 226 -5.52 2.39 4.85
N LEU A 227 -6.73 2.69 4.36
CA LEU A 227 -6.93 3.60 3.23
C LEU A 227 -6.49 5.04 3.58
N ILE A 228 -6.83 5.54 4.77
CA ILE A 228 -6.39 6.86 5.26
C ILE A 228 -4.87 6.91 5.36
N ARG A 229 -4.24 5.90 5.97
CA ARG A 229 -2.79 5.80 6.11
C ARG A 229 -2.11 5.80 4.73
N ARG A 230 -2.68 5.07 3.77
CA ARG A 230 -2.16 5.01 2.40
C ARG A 230 -2.21 6.37 1.69
N GLY A 231 -3.30 7.12 1.86
CA GLY A 231 -3.50 8.43 1.24
C GLY A 231 -2.78 9.60 1.93
N LEU A 232 -2.27 9.42 3.15
CA LEU A 232 -1.65 10.49 3.94
C LEU A 232 -0.20 10.19 4.33
N VAL A 233 0.04 9.05 4.97
CA VAL A 233 1.34 8.74 5.59
C VAL A 233 2.26 8.12 4.56
N ASP A 234 1.79 7.13 3.80
CA ASP A 234 2.61 6.46 2.78
C ASP A 234 3.01 7.37 1.61
N THR A 235 2.40 8.56 1.49
CA THR A 235 2.79 9.55 0.50
C THR A 235 4.04 10.35 0.90
N ILE A 236 4.43 10.33 2.17
CA ILE A 236 5.61 11.02 2.70
C ILE A 236 6.87 10.26 2.29
N THR A 237 7.31 10.50 1.06
CA THR A 237 8.47 9.86 0.43
C THR A 237 9.24 10.90 -0.37
N LEU A 238 10.56 10.70 -0.53
CA LEU A 238 11.40 11.60 -1.32
C LEU A 238 10.96 11.71 -2.79
N ASN A 239 10.40 10.64 -3.36
CA ASN A 239 9.88 10.64 -4.73
C ASN A 239 8.71 11.62 -4.92
N LYS A 240 7.87 11.80 -3.88
CA LYS A 240 6.74 12.74 -3.93
C LYS A 240 7.12 14.13 -3.40
N HIS A 241 8.09 14.20 -2.49
CA HIS A 241 8.46 15.38 -1.73
C HIS A 241 9.99 15.56 -1.76
N GLY A 242 10.51 16.10 -2.85
CA GLY A 242 11.96 16.33 -3.02
C GLY A 242 12.52 17.33 -2.00
N GLU A 243 11.68 18.22 -1.46
CA GLU A 243 12.02 19.15 -0.38
C GLU A 243 12.48 18.46 0.91
N LEU A 244 12.17 17.17 1.09
CA LEU A 244 12.62 16.40 2.25
C LEU A 244 14.14 16.20 2.28
N LEU A 245 14.85 16.39 1.16
CA LEU A 245 16.33 16.41 1.13
C LEU A 245 16.93 17.44 2.10
N ALA A 246 16.20 18.50 2.44
CA ALA A 246 16.62 19.48 3.44
C ALA A 246 16.74 18.89 4.87
N LEU A 247 16.23 17.68 5.09
CA LEU A 247 16.29 16.98 6.38
C LEU A 247 17.60 16.21 6.59
N LEU A 248 18.45 16.07 5.58
CA LEU A 248 19.72 15.35 5.67
C LEU A 248 20.61 15.87 6.81
N HIS A 249 21.23 14.93 7.52
CA HIS A 249 22.25 15.24 8.52
C HIS A 249 23.64 15.19 7.89
N ASP A 250 24.62 15.80 8.54
CA ASP A 250 26.00 15.78 8.09
C ASP A 250 26.49 14.33 7.97
N GLY A 251 26.89 13.94 6.75
CA GLY A 251 27.39 12.59 6.45
C GLY A 251 26.34 11.59 5.98
N GLU A 252 25.05 11.95 5.93
CA GLU A 252 24.01 11.13 5.31
C GLU A 252 23.80 11.46 3.83
N ASN A 253 23.31 10.48 3.06
CA ASN A 253 22.92 10.65 1.67
C ASN A 253 21.40 10.52 1.46
N ALA A 254 20.94 10.75 0.23
CA ALA A 254 19.52 10.69 -0.10
C ALA A 254 18.94 9.28 0.07
N GLU A 255 19.75 8.24 -0.15
CA GLU A 255 19.37 6.84 0.00
C GLU A 255 19.05 6.48 1.46
N ASP A 256 19.83 7.01 2.41
CA ASP A 256 19.60 6.83 3.85
C ASP A 256 18.24 7.39 4.25
N LEU A 257 17.91 8.58 3.76
CA LEU A 257 16.63 9.23 4.01
C LEU A 257 15.46 8.54 3.27
N ALA A 258 15.71 7.98 2.09
CA ALA A 258 14.72 7.20 1.32
C ALA A 258 14.38 5.85 1.97
N ALA A 259 15.32 5.29 2.76
CA ALA A 259 15.13 4.03 3.47
C ALA A 259 14.33 4.18 4.76
N MET A 260 14.18 5.41 5.29
CA MET A 260 13.39 5.68 6.50
C MET A 260 11.90 5.41 6.28
N LYS A 261 11.21 4.99 7.34
CA LYS A 261 9.75 4.87 7.27
C LYS A 261 9.10 6.25 7.15
N PRO A 262 7.92 6.37 6.52
CA PRO A 262 7.24 7.65 6.39
C PRO A 262 6.98 8.34 7.74
N GLU A 263 6.65 7.59 8.79
CA GLU A 263 6.45 8.13 10.14
C GLU A 263 7.74 8.68 10.75
N GLU A 264 8.87 8.00 10.54
CA GLU A 264 10.19 8.43 11.02
C GLU A 264 10.65 9.69 10.29
N LEU A 265 10.40 9.74 8.98
CA LEU A 265 10.67 10.91 8.15
C LEU A 265 9.81 12.11 8.57
N LEU A 266 8.54 11.88 8.90
CA LEU A 266 7.65 12.91 9.45
C LEU A 266 8.12 13.39 10.83
N MET A 267 8.54 12.50 11.73
CA MET A 267 9.10 12.89 13.04
C MET A 267 10.36 13.74 12.87
N ARG A 268 11.23 13.34 11.95
CA ARG A 268 12.45 14.08 11.61
C ARG A 268 12.12 15.46 11.06
N TRP A 269 11.10 15.57 10.20
CA TRP A 269 10.61 16.85 9.70
C TRP A 269 10.06 17.76 10.82
N VAL A 270 9.30 17.21 11.78
CA VAL A 270 8.84 18.00 12.94
C VAL A 270 10.03 18.51 13.75
N ASN A 271 10.99 17.63 14.05
CA ASN A 271 12.19 17.97 14.81
C ASN A 271 13.08 19.01 14.11
N TYR A 272 13.14 18.97 12.78
CA TYR A 272 13.82 19.98 11.97
C TYR A 272 13.22 21.38 12.20
N HIS A 273 11.88 21.52 12.19
CA HIS A 273 11.23 22.82 12.44
C HIS A 273 11.34 23.25 13.90
N LEU A 274 11.25 22.33 14.86
CA LEU A 274 11.47 22.64 16.27
C LEU A 274 12.87 23.20 16.53
N HIS A 275 13.90 22.60 15.91
CA HIS A 275 15.26 23.11 16.00
C HIS A 275 15.38 24.55 15.47
N ARG A 276 14.75 24.83 14.32
CA ARG A 276 14.75 26.17 13.72
C ARG A 276 13.96 27.20 14.51
N ALA A 277 12.96 26.76 15.28
CA ALA A 277 12.23 27.61 16.23
C ALA A 277 13.04 27.90 17.51
N GLY A 278 14.24 27.34 17.67
CA GLY A 278 15.01 27.44 18.92
C GLY A 278 14.39 26.64 20.07
N CYS A 279 13.50 25.68 19.76
CA CYS A 279 12.93 24.78 20.77
C CYS A 279 13.91 23.63 21.02
N ASP A 280 14.27 23.37 22.27
CA ASP A 280 15.18 22.25 22.63
C ASP A 280 14.47 20.89 22.60
N ARG A 281 13.14 20.87 22.70
CA ARG A 281 12.35 19.63 22.72
C ARG A 281 12.43 18.91 21.38
N ARG A 282 12.58 17.59 21.42
CA ARG A 282 12.50 16.70 20.25
C ARG A 282 11.46 15.63 20.52
N ILE A 283 10.64 15.36 19.50
CA ILE A 283 9.68 14.27 19.56
C ILE A 283 10.34 12.95 19.16
N THR A 284 9.91 11.89 19.80
CA THR A 284 10.27 10.49 19.54
C THR A 284 9.04 9.63 19.25
N ASN A 285 7.85 10.18 19.45
CA ASN A 285 6.55 9.57 19.20
C ASN A 285 5.51 10.65 18.86
N PHE A 286 4.37 10.23 18.30
CA PHE A 286 3.22 11.12 18.05
C PHE A 286 2.14 11.02 19.15
N ASN A 287 2.45 10.45 20.32
CA ASN A 287 1.49 10.29 21.42
C ASN A 287 1.78 11.24 22.60
N SER A 288 2.55 10.80 23.60
CA SER A 288 2.84 11.57 24.81
C SER A 288 3.59 12.85 24.52
N ASP A 289 4.46 12.84 23.51
CA ASP A 289 5.30 13.99 23.20
C ASP A 289 4.51 15.15 22.60
N LEU A 290 3.27 14.91 22.14
CA LEU A 290 2.37 15.92 21.58
C LEU A 290 1.20 16.30 22.49
N ALA A 291 1.06 15.62 23.63
CA ALA A 291 -0.14 15.71 24.47
C ALA A 291 -0.38 17.10 25.07
N ASP A 292 0.67 17.85 25.38
CA ASP A 292 0.60 19.20 25.95
C ASP A 292 0.49 20.32 24.91
N SER A 293 0.43 19.96 23.62
CA SER A 293 0.32 20.88 22.48
C SER A 293 1.48 21.89 22.30
N VAL A 294 2.54 21.84 23.09
CA VAL A 294 3.69 22.77 22.97
C VAL A 294 4.39 22.60 21.62
N VAL A 295 4.60 21.34 21.22
CA VAL A 295 5.18 21.02 19.91
C VAL A 295 4.30 21.54 18.76
N TYR A 296 2.97 21.37 18.86
CA TYR A 296 2.04 21.87 17.86
C TYR A 296 2.11 23.40 17.74
N ALA A 297 2.19 24.13 18.85
CA ALA A 297 2.27 25.59 18.82
C ALA A 297 3.51 26.09 18.06
N HIS A 298 4.70 25.58 18.39
CA HIS A 298 5.94 25.94 17.70
C HIS A 298 5.94 25.52 16.22
N LEU A 299 5.44 24.32 15.93
CA LEU A 299 5.36 23.82 14.56
C LEU A 299 4.45 24.69 13.70
N MET A 300 3.26 25.05 14.21
CA MET A 300 2.30 25.91 13.50
C MET A 300 2.88 27.29 13.23
N GLU A 301 3.57 27.90 14.20
CA GLU A 301 4.26 29.17 14.00
C GLU A 301 5.29 29.10 12.87
N GLN A 302 6.12 28.04 12.84
CA GLN A 302 7.15 27.86 11.81
C GLN A 302 6.58 27.65 10.40
N ILE A 303 5.48 26.90 10.27
CA ILE A 303 4.90 26.58 8.95
C ILE A 303 3.95 27.65 8.44
N VAL A 304 3.22 28.36 9.31
CA VAL A 304 2.25 29.38 8.90
C VAL A 304 2.94 30.70 8.52
N LEU A 305 3.95 31.13 9.28
CA LEU A 305 4.63 32.41 9.01
C LEU A 305 5.31 32.47 7.63
N ARG A 306 5.66 31.32 7.04
CA ARG A 306 6.23 31.24 5.70
C ARG A 306 5.23 31.41 4.56
N TYR A 307 3.93 31.32 4.81
CA TYR A 307 2.91 31.65 3.80
C TYR A 307 2.66 33.16 3.67
N ASN A 308 3.19 33.97 4.60
CA ASN A 308 2.96 35.42 4.66
C ASN A 308 4.15 36.28 4.22
N THR A 309 5.25 35.69 3.74
CA THR A 309 6.39 36.42 3.19
C THR A 309 6.47 36.18 1.68
N TRP A 310 5.86 37.09 0.92
CA TRP A 310 6.08 37.30 -0.52
C TRP A 310 7.25 38.24 -0.74
#